data_AF-A0A9W8Z191-F1
#
_entry.id   AF-A0A9W8Z191-F1
#
_cell.length_a   1.000
_cell.length_b   1.000
_cell.length_c   1.000
_cell.angle_alpha   90.00
_cell.angle_beta   90.00
_cell.angle_gamma   90.00
#
_symmetry.space_group_name_H-M   'P 1'
#
loop_
_entity.id
_entity.type
_entity.pdbx_description
1 polymer ?
#
loop_
_entity_poly.entity_id
_entity_poly.type
_entity_poly.pdbx_seq_one_letter_code
_entity_poly.pdbx_strand_id
1 'polypeptide(L)'
;EDLISSRHVQVFGDYASGGMRIGGRRPSFPLLTQDEIGLRGSPYSQWAPAPYNKLKYSCMDRLEPMFMRQEISELKKFPLMQFLARLRPLKAKLMLGTVPISADRWIERRMDDPANYRNLFELMQDLRVIFNWYNMEEVQGRTRAGFNWMVEKYVEFEQAANLRREQNGVQEKLDLAGMWAEYWNDLTSNMSDRTHQCVVDRVDEVQARAFAQYQEAIKAAGADEVAVGEAGRIYYECVQDLRGVLTQLEWTIGIPMTGFRGYKTSDALKDLPAEQRRDLWGKVMGGMPFGHQKAILDAQDKADAELAANPPSMKERMEIQKQFRMPTHPRFCDTENLIGHYDEGKGNRDETRLVLCGPPKLPMQEHWITVLRERMDFYAQNPRTEMNPDAWGFVCYRLTYDQTNEQWAAFHERFNTDVSRSGTWIEGYDSIRHKTGIMWIDGREVGIAEGDIAAAKRHFKETFTYLPGVGRMWTQDFLVVDKQAYASYLGGPTPEIRPPRPYGPGFGCTGGHVRLVDMSYDQLSQDVIDHLVPGYKGEMKVLSTLLLEEIYPLLATFSVRPFGLWPCARLHEREVYVGTTDASQEHWREFNRIDRALMLNFFNDIRKKKADLLAKQT
;
A
#
# COMPACT_ATOMS: atom_id res chain seq x y z
N GLU A 1 3.17 15.49 0.08
CA GLU A 1 3.75 14.34 0.80
C GLU A 1 5.00 14.77 1.51
N ASP A 2 5.05 14.56 2.82
CA ASP A 2 6.30 14.67 3.57
C ASP A 2 7.21 13.50 3.15
N LEU A 3 8.43 13.81 2.73
CA LEU A 3 9.43 12.80 2.34
C LEU A 3 10.06 12.15 3.57
N ILE A 4 10.15 12.90 4.66
CA ILE A 4 10.56 12.44 5.99
C ILE A 4 9.51 12.93 6.98
N SER A 5 8.55 12.08 7.31
CA SER A 5 7.49 12.37 8.28
C SER A 5 7.95 12.18 9.73
N SER A 6 7.20 12.75 10.68
CA SER A 6 7.42 12.57 12.13
C SER A 6 7.43 11.11 12.56
N ARG A 7 6.70 10.25 11.84
CA ARG A 7 6.73 8.80 12.03
C ARG A 7 8.15 8.23 11.94
N HIS A 8 8.97 8.66 10.98
CA HIS A 8 10.32 8.12 10.85
C HIS A 8 11.19 8.45 12.07
N VAL A 9 10.99 9.61 12.70
CA VAL A 9 11.69 9.95 13.95
C VAL A 9 11.21 9.10 15.12
N GLN A 10 9.92 8.82 15.19
CA GLN A 10 9.37 7.92 16.22
C GLN A 10 9.93 6.51 16.06
N VAL A 11 9.80 5.92 14.87
CA VAL A 11 10.26 4.55 14.60
C VAL A 11 11.79 4.44 14.71
N PHE A 12 12.54 5.49 14.34
CA PHE A 12 13.97 5.51 14.60
C PHE A 12 14.31 5.56 16.09
N GLY A 13 13.52 6.27 16.89
CA GLY A 13 13.63 6.21 18.35
C GLY A 13 13.46 4.78 18.87
N ASP A 14 12.39 4.11 18.46
CA ASP A 14 12.10 2.71 18.82
C ASP A 14 13.25 1.79 18.38
N TYR A 15 13.74 1.94 17.16
CA TYR A 15 14.89 1.20 16.65
C TYR A 15 16.17 1.47 17.46
N ALA A 16 16.47 2.74 17.76
CA ALA A 16 17.71 3.14 18.40
C ALA A 16 17.82 2.69 19.87
N SER A 17 16.70 2.37 20.51
CA SER A 17 16.67 1.85 21.88
C SER A 17 16.24 0.39 22.01
N GLY A 18 15.24 -0.03 21.23
CA GLY A 18 14.68 -1.39 21.29
C GLY A 18 15.55 -2.40 20.52
N GLY A 19 16.35 -1.91 19.57
CA GLY A 19 17.37 -2.71 18.91
C GLY A 19 16.82 -3.74 17.93
N MET A 20 15.73 -3.42 17.25
CA MET A 20 15.16 -4.24 16.17
C MET A 20 15.06 -3.41 14.89
N ARG A 21 15.79 -3.82 13.85
CA ARG A 21 15.69 -3.23 12.51
C ARG A 21 14.33 -3.58 11.88
N ILE A 22 13.90 -2.79 10.90
CA ILE A 22 12.63 -3.01 10.17
C ILE A 22 12.60 -4.39 9.51
N GLY A 23 13.71 -4.81 8.91
CA GLY A 23 13.91 -6.13 8.35
C GLY A 23 14.14 -7.22 9.39
N GLY A 24 13.96 -6.96 10.69
CA GLY A 24 14.05 -7.96 11.78
C GLY A 24 15.47 -8.33 12.22
N ARG A 25 16.50 -7.65 11.71
CA ARG A 25 17.91 -7.88 12.11
C ARG A 25 18.29 -7.08 13.34
N ARG A 26 19.42 -7.47 13.96
CA ARG A 26 20.03 -6.70 15.03
C ARG A 26 20.75 -5.44 14.49
N PRO A 27 20.74 -4.34 15.25
CA PRO A 27 21.53 -3.14 15.00
C PRO A 27 23.02 -3.46 14.92
N SER A 28 23.72 -2.73 14.05
CA SER A 28 25.18 -2.77 13.91
C SER A 28 25.92 -1.89 14.93
N PHE A 29 25.19 -1.06 15.68
CA PHE A 29 25.71 -0.01 16.55
C PHE A 29 25.18 -0.15 17.98
N PRO A 30 25.91 0.36 19.00
CA PRO A 30 25.41 0.42 20.38
C PRO A 30 24.11 1.21 20.50
N LEU A 31 23.21 0.74 21.36
CA LEU A 31 21.87 1.32 21.54
C LEU A 31 21.87 2.49 22.52
N LEU A 32 20.85 3.32 22.40
CA LEU A 32 20.48 4.29 23.43
C LEU A 32 19.97 3.55 24.66
N THR A 33 20.46 3.95 25.83
CA THR A 33 19.89 3.55 27.12
C THR A 33 18.57 4.26 27.38
N GLN A 34 17.75 3.75 28.30
CA GLN A 34 16.47 4.41 28.62
C GLN A 34 16.65 5.84 29.17
N ASP A 35 17.70 6.10 29.95
CA ASP A 35 18.05 7.46 30.40
C ASP A 35 18.26 8.38 29.19
N GLU A 36 19.10 7.94 28.24
CA GLU A 36 19.46 8.73 27.05
C GLU A 36 18.27 9.02 26.12
N ILE A 37 17.26 8.14 26.05
CA ILE A 37 16.02 8.44 25.33
C ILE A 37 15.34 9.68 25.93
N GLY A 38 15.24 9.73 27.26
CA GLY A 38 14.66 10.88 27.97
C GLY A 38 15.44 12.17 27.72
N LEU A 39 16.77 12.08 27.61
CA LEU A 39 17.65 13.23 27.38
C LEU A 39 17.41 13.93 26.03
N ARG A 40 16.85 13.23 25.03
CA ARG A 40 16.56 13.84 23.71
C ARG A 40 15.59 15.02 23.78
N GLY A 41 14.62 14.95 24.71
CA GLY A 41 13.64 16.02 24.95
C GLY A 41 14.08 17.03 26.01
N SER A 42 15.20 16.78 26.70
CA SER A 42 15.71 17.66 27.74
C SER A 42 16.75 18.63 27.19
N PRO A 43 16.72 19.91 27.58
CA PRO A 43 17.76 20.86 27.20
C PRO A 43 19.16 20.37 27.59
N TYR A 44 20.14 20.48 26.69
CA TYR A 44 21.52 20.03 26.94
C TYR A 44 22.11 20.63 28.23
N SER A 45 21.77 21.87 28.57
CA SER A 45 22.23 22.53 29.79
C SER A 45 21.88 21.82 31.10
N GLN A 46 20.92 20.87 31.07
CA GLN A 46 20.52 20.11 32.26
C GLN A 46 21.33 18.83 32.48
N TRP A 47 21.98 18.29 31.44
CA TRP A 47 22.50 16.92 31.49
C TRP A 47 23.83 16.70 30.77
N ALA A 48 24.14 17.53 29.77
CA ALA A 48 25.27 17.32 28.88
C ALA A 48 26.56 17.86 29.51
N PRO A 49 27.72 17.22 29.26
CA PRO A 49 29.02 17.77 29.62
C PRO A 49 29.39 19.01 28.79
N ALA A 50 30.44 19.73 29.20
CA ALA A 50 31.03 20.77 28.37
C ALA A 50 31.57 20.17 27.05
N PRO A 51 31.47 20.88 25.91
CA PRO A 51 30.98 22.26 25.76
C PRO A 51 29.45 22.40 25.61
N TYR A 52 28.71 21.30 25.56
CA TYR A 52 27.26 21.28 25.27
C TYR A 52 26.39 21.75 26.43
N ASN A 53 26.92 21.76 27.66
CA ASN A 53 26.23 22.22 28.89
C ASN A 53 25.75 23.69 28.86
N LYS A 54 26.07 24.46 27.82
CA LYS A 54 25.61 25.85 27.62
C LYS A 54 24.40 25.96 26.69
N LEU A 55 24.06 24.90 25.95
CA LEU A 55 22.98 24.92 24.98
C LEU A 55 21.63 24.79 25.69
N LYS A 56 20.73 25.74 25.44
CA LYS A 56 19.43 25.88 26.13
C LYS A 56 18.27 25.15 25.44
N TYR A 57 18.55 24.42 24.37
CA TYR A 57 17.58 23.66 23.58
C TYR A 57 17.83 22.16 23.72
N SER A 58 16.85 21.34 23.37
CA SER A 58 16.97 19.88 23.27
C SER A 58 17.25 19.42 21.83
N CYS A 59 17.53 18.13 21.64
CA CYS A 59 17.62 17.56 20.29
C CYS A 59 16.27 17.61 19.58
N MET A 60 15.17 17.34 20.30
CA MET A 60 13.82 17.39 19.72
C MET A 60 13.40 18.81 19.34
N ASP A 61 13.77 19.84 20.11
CA ASP A 61 13.49 21.25 19.79
C ASP A 61 14.13 21.64 18.45
N ARG A 62 15.30 21.06 18.16
CA ARG A 62 16.03 21.30 16.91
C ARG A 62 15.43 20.57 15.71
N LEU A 63 14.71 19.47 15.95
CA LEU A 63 14.04 18.68 14.92
C LEU A 63 12.61 19.15 14.65
N GLU A 64 11.94 19.73 15.66
CA GLU A 64 10.54 20.18 15.63
C GLU A 64 10.17 21.02 14.39
N PRO A 65 10.98 22.00 13.92
CA PRO A 65 10.64 22.82 12.76
C PRO A 65 10.30 22.01 11.50
N MET A 66 10.92 20.82 11.31
CA MET A 66 10.66 19.96 10.15
C MET A 66 9.26 19.34 10.18
N PHE A 67 8.72 19.06 11.36
CA PHE A 67 7.42 18.41 11.49
C PHE A 67 6.27 19.40 11.62
N MET A 68 6.58 20.60 12.12
CA MET A 68 5.65 21.72 12.18
C MET A 68 5.56 22.49 10.85
N ARG A 69 6.27 22.03 9.81
CA ARG A 69 6.35 22.68 8.48
C ARG A 69 6.74 24.16 8.57
N GLN A 70 7.63 24.46 9.51
CA GLN A 70 8.20 25.79 9.67
C GLN A 70 9.33 25.99 8.66
N GLU A 71 9.65 27.24 8.37
CA GLU A 71 10.79 27.56 7.52
C GLU A 71 12.11 27.13 8.20
N ILE A 72 12.96 26.42 7.45
CA ILE A 72 14.28 25.96 7.90
C ILE A 72 15.31 26.60 6.97
N SER A 73 16.02 27.61 7.48
CA SER A 73 16.95 28.41 6.67
C SER A 73 18.12 27.59 6.10
N GLU A 74 18.50 26.49 6.75
CA GLU A 74 19.56 25.59 6.29
C GLU A 74 19.10 24.69 5.12
N LEU A 75 17.80 24.59 4.85
CA LEU A 75 17.23 23.77 3.78
C LEU A 75 16.79 24.64 2.60
N LYS A 76 17.50 24.54 1.47
CA LYS A 76 17.14 25.24 0.22
C LYS A 76 15.72 24.91 -0.27
N LYS A 77 15.27 23.67 -0.06
CA LYS A 77 13.94 23.18 -0.39
C LYS A 77 13.49 22.26 0.74
N PHE A 78 12.28 22.49 1.24
CA PHE A 78 11.67 21.64 2.26
C PHE A 78 11.48 20.21 1.73
N PRO A 79 11.63 19.15 2.57
CA PRO A 79 11.44 17.75 2.18
C PRO A 79 9.95 17.40 1.99
N LEU A 80 9.28 18.14 1.11
CA LEU A 80 7.89 17.98 0.71
C LEU A 80 7.82 17.87 -0.81
N MET A 81 7.02 16.94 -1.32
CA MET A 81 6.77 16.77 -2.76
C MET A 81 5.31 16.46 -3.06
N GLN A 82 4.86 16.86 -4.25
CA GLN A 82 3.56 16.44 -4.76
C GLN A 82 3.58 14.94 -5.09
N PHE A 83 2.43 14.30 -4.93
CA PHE A 83 2.24 12.88 -5.16
C PHE A 83 0.76 12.59 -5.44
N LEU A 84 0.49 11.49 -6.13
CA LEU A 84 -0.87 11.07 -6.45
C LEU A 84 -1.59 10.61 -5.18
N ALA A 85 -2.67 11.32 -4.81
CA ALA A 85 -3.40 11.06 -3.57
C ALA A 85 -3.94 9.62 -3.48
N ARG A 86 -4.37 9.02 -4.59
CA ARG A 86 -4.86 7.63 -4.64
C ARG A 86 -3.79 6.57 -4.34
N LEU A 87 -2.53 6.90 -4.60
CA LEU A 87 -1.41 5.98 -4.35
C LEU A 87 -0.88 6.11 -2.92
N ARG A 88 -1.38 7.07 -2.13
CA ARG A 88 -0.90 7.31 -0.77
C ARG A 88 -1.06 6.09 0.13
N PRO A 89 -2.20 5.37 0.14
CA PRO A 89 -2.34 4.16 0.97
C PRO A 89 -1.39 3.05 0.51
N LEU A 90 -1.28 2.80 -0.80
CA LEU A 90 -0.35 1.81 -1.34
C LEU A 90 1.09 2.18 -0.96
N LYS A 91 1.54 3.42 -1.19
CA LYS A 91 2.88 3.89 -0.78
C LYS A 91 3.11 3.67 0.73
N ALA A 92 2.14 3.99 1.58
CA ALA A 92 2.24 3.82 3.03
C ALA A 92 2.40 2.34 3.43
N LYS A 93 1.67 1.43 2.78
CA LYS A 93 1.81 -0.02 2.93
C LYS A 93 3.23 -0.49 2.58
N LEU A 94 3.71 -0.11 1.39
CA LEU A 94 5.04 -0.52 0.93
C LEU A 94 6.13 -0.01 1.89
N MET A 95 6.03 1.25 2.33
CA MET A 95 6.96 1.84 3.31
C MET A 95 6.88 1.16 4.68
N LEU A 96 5.73 0.61 5.06
CA LEU A 96 5.61 -0.19 6.29
C LEU A 96 6.26 -1.58 6.14
N GLY A 97 6.59 -1.98 4.91
CA GLY A 97 7.09 -3.32 4.61
C GLY A 97 5.99 -4.37 4.57
N THR A 98 4.76 -3.98 4.25
CA THR A 98 3.67 -4.94 3.96
C THR A 98 3.63 -5.23 2.46
N VAL A 99 3.12 -6.40 2.08
CA VAL A 99 2.91 -6.73 0.66
C VAL A 99 1.89 -5.78 -0.02
N PRO A 100 2.02 -5.53 -1.35
CA PRO A 100 1.09 -4.67 -2.10
C PRO A 100 -0.39 -5.07 -1.98
N ILE A 101 -0.66 -6.38 -1.93
CA ILE A 101 -1.98 -6.98 -1.84
C ILE A 101 -1.92 -8.22 -0.94
N SER A 102 -2.91 -8.38 -0.05
CA SER A 102 -3.05 -9.57 0.79
C SER A 102 -3.59 -10.76 0.00
N ALA A 103 -3.49 -11.97 0.57
CA ALA A 103 -3.97 -13.19 -0.07
C ALA A 103 -5.48 -13.17 -0.33
N ASP A 104 -6.27 -12.73 0.65
CA ASP A 104 -7.71 -12.69 0.50
C ASP A 104 -8.12 -11.66 -0.54
N ARG A 105 -7.51 -10.46 -0.53
CA ARG A 105 -7.78 -9.45 -1.56
C ARG A 105 -7.35 -9.90 -2.95
N TRP A 106 -6.26 -10.66 -3.06
CA TRP A 106 -5.82 -11.25 -4.32
C TRP A 106 -6.91 -12.14 -4.94
N ILE A 107 -7.51 -13.03 -4.15
CA ILE A 107 -8.58 -13.94 -4.58
C ILE A 107 -9.92 -13.21 -4.75
N GLU A 108 -10.30 -12.34 -3.82
CA GLU A 108 -11.55 -11.57 -3.91
C GLU A 108 -11.59 -10.67 -5.15
N ARG A 109 -10.43 -10.16 -5.59
CA ARG A 109 -10.30 -9.38 -6.82
C ARG A 109 -10.06 -10.23 -8.08
N ARG A 110 -10.08 -11.56 -7.93
CA ARG A 110 -9.85 -12.55 -8.99
C ARG A 110 -8.60 -12.29 -9.80
N MET A 111 -7.56 -11.78 -9.14
CA MET A 111 -6.30 -11.46 -9.82
C MET A 111 -5.48 -12.73 -10.14
N ASP A 112 -5.86 -13.86 -9.54
CA ASP A 112 -5.31 -15.20 -9.74
C ASP A 112 -5.82 -15.90 -11.01
N ASP A 113 -6.84 -15.34 -11.65
CA ASP A 113 -7.40 -15.84 -12.90
C ASP A 113 -6.74 -15.13 -14.09
N PRO A 114 -6.08 -15.87 -15.01
CA PRO A 114 -5.52 -15.32 -16.24
C PRO A 114 -6.49 -14.48 -17.06
N ALA A 115 -7.81 -14.76 -17.03
CA ALA A 115 -8.80 -13.95 -17.72
C ALA A 115 -8.89 -12.50 -17.20
N ASN A 116 -8.39 -12.25 -15.98
CA ASN A 116 -8.42 -10.97 -15.30
C ASN A 116 -7.00 -10.42 -15.02
N TYR A 117 -5.96 -10.91 -15.73
CA TYR A 117 -4.55 -10.53 -15.50
C TYR A 117 -4.31 -9.01 -15.54
N ARG A 118 -5.17 -8.25 -16.24
CA ARG A 118 -5.11 -6.79 -16.30
C ARG A 118 -5.22 -6.12 -14.94
N ASN A 119 -5.91 -6.72 -13.98
CA ASN A 119 -5.98 -6.20 -12.61
C ASN A 119 -4.61 -6.26 -11.92
N LEU A 120 -3.86 -7.35 -12.11
CA LEU A 120 -2.47 -7.45 -11.65
C LEU A 120 -1.55 -6.48 -12.42
N PHE A 121 -1.74 -6.36 -13.74
CA PHE A 121 -1.00 -5.40 -14.55
C PHE A 121 -1.16 -3.97 -14.03
N GLU A 122 -2.38 -3.53 -13.74
CA GLU A 122 -2.67 -2.20 -13.19
C GLU A 122 -2.01 -1.99 -11.82
N LEU A 123 -2.07 -2.98 -10.91
CA LEU A 123 -1.35 -2.93 -9.64
C LEU A 123 0.16 -2.75 -9.87
N MET A 124 0.75 -3.49 -10.79
CA MET A 124 2.17 -3.35 -11.14
C MET A 124 2.50 -1.98 -11.73
N GLN A 125 1.61 -1.39 -12.52
CA GLN A 125 1.79 -0.02 -13.02
C GLN A 125 1.78 1.00 -11.88
N ASP A 126 0.89 0.85 -10.91
CA ASP A 126 0.83 1.70 -9.74
C ASP A 126 2.11 1.59 -8.89
N LEU A 127 2.61 0.37 -8.70
CA LEU A 127 3.92 0.14 -8.07
C LEU A 127 5.03 0.87 -8.83
N ARG A 128 5.04 0.77 -10.17
CA ARG A 128 6.05 1.44 -11.02
C ARG A 128 5.99 2.94 -10.87
N VAL A 129 4.80 3.53 -10.80
CA VAL A 129 4.63 4.97 -10.58
C VAL A 129 5.20 5.38 -9.22
N ILE A 130 4.98 4.59 -8.17
CA ILE A 130 5.54 4.86 -6.82
C ILE A 130 7.07 4.83 -6.85
N PHE A 131 7.67 3.77 -7.39
CA PHE A 131 9.14 3.65 -7.40
C PHE A 131 9.80 4.65 -8.36
N ASN A 132 9.17 4.98 -9.49
CA ASN A 132 9.64 6.06 -10.36
C ASN A 132 9.62 7.40 -9.64
N TRP A 133 8.58 7.70 -8.85
CA TRP A 133 8.53 8.91 -8.03
C TRP A 133 9.68 8.96 -7.02
N TYR A 134 9.97 7.87 -6.30
CA TYR A 134 11.14 7.80 -5.41
C TYR A 134 12.49 7.98 -6.14
N ASN A 135 12.54 7.64 -7.43
CA ASN A 135 13.73 7.78 -8.27
C ASN A 135 13.84 9.11 -9.01
N MET A 136 12.88 10.02 -8.86
CA MET A 136 13.01 11.38 -9.38
C MET A 136 14.15 12.10 -8.67
N GLU A 137 15.03 12.75 -9.44
CA GLU A 137 16.19 13.49 -8.90
C GLU A 137 15.77 14.51 -7.83
N GLU A 138 14.65 15.22 -8.05
CA GLU A 138 14.14 16.18 -7.08
C GLU A 138 13.67 15.53 -5.78
N VAL A 139 13.01 14.36 -5.85
CA VAL A 139 12.56 13.61 -4.67
C VAL A 139 13.78 13.11 -3.89
N GLN A 140 14.77 12.52 -4.57
CA GLN A 140 16.01 12.06 -3.95
C GLN A 140 16.80 13.23 -3.33
N GLY A 141 16.93 14.33 -4.07
CA GLY A 141 17.67 15.52 -3.63
C GLY A 141 17.06 16.14 -2.38
N ARG A 142 15.74 16.32 -2.34
CA ARG A 142 15.02 16.84 -1.17
C ARG A 142 15.05 15.87 0.02
N THR A 143 14.88 14.56 -0.23
CA THR A 143 15.00 13.52 0.81
C THR A 143 16.38 13.53 1.43
N ARG A 144 17.44 13.51 0.61
CA ARG A 144 18.84 13.56 1.05
C ARG A 144 19.15 14.81 1.85
N ALA A 145 18.66 15.98 1.42
CA ALA A 145 18.87 17.23 2.14
C ALA A 145 18.21 17.20 3.53
N GLY A 146 16.94 16.81 3.62
CA GLY A 146 16.25 16.67 4.91
C GLY A 146 16.89 15.62 5.81
N PHE A 147 17.28 14.48 5.24
CA PHE A 147 17.97 13.40 5.93
C PHE A 147 19.29 13.88 6.53
N ASN A 148 20.14 14.53 5.72
CA ASN A 148 21.46 14.99 6.16
C ASN A 148 21.34 16.10 7.21
N TRP A 149 20.35 16.98 7.07
CA TRP A 149 20.05 18.00 8.07
C TRP A 149 19.65 17.39 9.42
N MET A 150 18.88 16.29 9.42
CA MET A 150 18.55 15.57 10.65
C MET A 150 19.77 14.90 11.27
N VAL A 151 20.63 14.27 10.45
CA VAL A 151 21.87 13.64 10.93
C VAL A 151 22.72 14.64 11.72
N GLU A 152 22.82 15.89 11.28
CA GLU A 152 23.56 16.91 12.03
C GLU A 152 23.04 17.11 13.46
N LYS A 153 21.71 17.07 13.65
CA LYS A 153 21.09 17.26 14.98
C LYS A 153 21.30 16.03 15.85
N TYR A 154 21.21 14.83 15.24
CA TYR A 154 21.56 13.60 15.92
C TYR A 154 23.04 13.53 16.31
N VAL A 155 23.96 14.01 15.48
CA VAL A 155 25.40 14.02 15.78
C VAL A 155 25.73 14.98 16.93
N GLU A 156 25.07 16.14 17.02
CA GLU A 156 25.22 17.03 18.19
C GLU A 156 24.81 16.32 19.49
N PHE A 157 23.68 15.59 19.46
CA PHE A 157 23.22 14.79 20.59
C PHE A 157 24.17 13.63 20.90
N GLU A 158 24.59 12.89 19.88
CA GLU A 158 25.52 11.77 19.98
C GLU A 158 26.83 12.18 20.66
N GLN A 159 27.42 13.31 20.25
CA GLN A 159 28.66 13.80 20.83
C GLN A 159 28.50 14.14 22.31
N ALA A 160 27.41 14.82 22.68
CA ALA A 160 27.10 15.14 24.07
C ALA A 160 26.87 13.87 24.92
N ALA A 161 26.12 12.90 24.39
CA ALA A 161 25.84 11.63 25.06
C ALA A 161 27.11 10.78 25.20
N ASN A 162 27.95 10.71 24.18
CA ASN A 162 29.22 9.97 24.22
C ASN A 162 30.22 10.57 25.23
N LEU A 163 30.28 11.90 25.37
CA LEU A 163 31.07 12.54 26.43
C LEU A 163 30.56 12.16 27.83
N ARG A 164 29.23 12.09 28.01
CA ARG A 164 28.62 11.66 29.27
C ARG A 164 28.92 10.19 29.55
N ARG A 165 28.83 9.32 28.54
CA ARG A 165 29.25 7.91 28.62
C ARG A 165 30.69 7.77 29.08
N GLU A 166 31.60 8.53 28.46
CA GLU A 166 33.03 8.53 28.82
C GLU A 166 33.26 8.96 30.27
N GLN A 167 32.60 10.04 30.73
CA GLN A 167 32.66 10.48 32.13
C GLN A 167 32.12 9.44 33.12
N ASN A 168 31.14 8.63 32.69
CA ASN A 168 30.55 7.55 33.46
C ASN A 168 31.27 6.20 33.27
N GLY A 169 32.41 6.17 32.57
CA GLY A 169 33.22 4.95 32.37
C GLY A 169 32.65 3.94 31.36
N VAL A 170 31.67 4.34 30.54
CA VAL A 170 31.11 3.50 29.48
C VAL A 170 31.98 3.61 28.21
N GLN A 171 32.53 2.48 27.76
CA GLN A 171 33.44 2.43 26.60
C GLN A 171 32.72 2.48 25.25
N GLU A 172 31.49 1.98 25.17
CA GLU A 172 30.71 1.91 23.93
C GLU A 172 30.23 3.30 23.50
N LYS A 173 30.57 3.68 22.26
CA LYS A 173 30.14 4.96 21.67
C LYS A 173 28.94 4.76 20.76
N LEU A 174 27.97 5.66 20.89
CA LEU A 174 26.86 5.81 19.96
C LEU A 174 27.38 6.28 18.59
N ASP A 175 26.71 5.84 17.53
CA ASP A 175 26.86 6.35 16.16
C ASP A 175 25.45 6.54 15.58
N LEU A 176 24.80 7.63 15.96
CA LEU A 176 23.43 7.94 15.55
C LEU A 176 23.34 8.28 14.05
N ALA A 177 24.42 8.80 13.45
CA ALA A 177 24.49 8.99 12.01
C ALA A 177 24.45 7.64 11.27
N GLY A 178 25.30 6.69 11.69
CA GLY A 178 25.32 5.33 11.19
C GLY A 178 24.00 4.60 11.44
N MET A 179 23.43 4.72 12.63
CA MET A 179 22.12 4.13 12.98
C MET A 179 20.99 4.68 12.12
N TRP A 180 20.94 5.98 11.87
CA TRP A 180 19.90 6.60 11.04
C TRP A 180 20.01 6.18 9.57
N ALA A 181 21.25 6.09 9.05
CA ALA A 181 21.51 5.55 7.72
C ALA A 181 21.15 4.07 7.62
N GLU A 182 21.48 3.28 8.64
CA GLU A 182 21.14 1.87 8.73
C GLU A 182 19.63 1.63 8.79
N TYR A 183 18.90 2.42 9.59
CA TYR A 183 17.44 2.43 9.66
C TYR A 183 16.83 2.71 8.29
N TRP A 184 17.29 3.77 7.62
CA TRP A 184 16.71 4.20 6.35
C TRP A 184 17.01 3.23 5.21
N ASN A 185 18.23 2.68 5.17
CA ASN A 185 18.59 1.65 4.20
C ASN A 185 17.76 0.38 4.39
N ASP A 186 17.52 -0.02 5.64
CA ASP A 186 16.72 -1.18 5.95
C ASP A 186 15.23 -0.96 5.63
N LEU A 187 14.70 0.24 5.89
CA LEU A 187 13.36 0.68 5.47
C LEU A 187 13.16 0.55 3.95
N THR A 188 14.03 1.17 3.16
CA THR A 188 13.90 1.20 1.70
C THR A 188 14.21 -0.17 1.07
N SER A 189 15.17 -0.91 1.62
CA SER A 189 15.50 -2.26 1.15
C SER A 189 14.35 -3.23 1.43
N ASN A 190 13.78 -3.22 2.64
CA ASN A 190 12.65 -4.10 2.99
C ASN A 190 11.40 -3.77 2.15
N MET A 191 11.11 -2.49 1.92
CA MET A 191 10.07 -2.05 0.99
C MET A 191 10.30 -2.65 -0.41
N SER A 192 11.52 -2.53 -0.94
CA SER A 192 11.87 -2.98 -2.29
C SER A 192 11.85 -4.51 -2.41
N ASP A 193 12.43 -5.22 -1.45
CA ASP A 193 12.55 -6.68 -1.43
C ASP A 193 11.20 -7.37 -1.36
N ARG A 194 10.32 -6.96 -0.42
CA ARG A 194 8.99 -7.55 -0.27
C ARG A 194 8.08 -7.28 -1.45
N THR A 195 8.14 -6.05 -1.97
CA THR A 195 7.35 -5.69 -3.15
C THR A 195 7.81 -6.51 -4.36
N HIS A 196 9.12 -6.63 -4.57
CA HIS A 196 9.68 -7.46 -5.63
C HIS A 196 9.21 -8.91 -5.52
N GLN A 197 9.40 -9.52 -4.35
CA GLN A 197 9.07 -10.93 -4.12
C GLN A 197 7.58 -11.18 -4.38
N CYS A 198 6.70 -10.35 -3.79
CA CYS A 198 5.26 -10.49 -3.99
C CYS A 198 4.88 -10.41 -5.47
N VAL A 199 5.40 -9.43 -6.21
CA VAL A 199 5.05 -9.27 -7.62
C VAL A 199 5.58 -10.42 -8.48
N VAL A 200 6.81 -10.88 -8.25
CA VAL A 200 7.37 -12.03 -8.96
C VAL A 200 6.50 -13.27 -8.73
N ASP A 201 6.18 -13.58 -7.46
CA ASP A 201 5.36 -14.75 -7.13
C ASP A 201 3.98 -14.69 -7.77
N ARG A 202 3.34 -13.51 -7.79
CA ARG A 202 2.02 -13.32 -8.41
C ARG A 202 2.06 -13.41 -9.93
N VAL A 203 3.11 -12.89 -10.56
CA VAL A 203 3.29 -13.02 -12.02
C VAL A 203 3.52 -14.48 -12.39
N ASP A 204 4.39 -15.18 -11.66
CA ASP A 204 4.67 -16.60 -11.89
C ASP A 204 3.41 -17.47 -11.70
N GLU A 205 2.62 -17.20 -10.66
CA GLU A 205 1.35 -17.87 -10.41
C GLU A 205 0.36 -17.72 -11.58
N VAL A 206 0.16 -16.48 -12.06
CA VAL A 206 -0.76 -16.21 -13.18
C VAL A 206 -0.24 -16.80 -14.48
N GLN A 207 1.06 -16.70 -14.77
CA GLN A 207 1.66 -17.27 -15.99
C GLN A 207 1.60 -18.79 -16.01
N ALA A 208 1.85 -19.46 -14.89
CA ALA A 208 1.74 -20.91 -14.78
C ALA A 208 0.30 -21.39 -15.03
N ARG A 209 -0.69 -20.69 -14.45
CA ARG A 209 -2.11 -20.97 -14.71
C ARG A 209 -2.49 -20.70 -16.16
N ALA A 210 -2.05 -19.58 -16.74
CA ALA A 210 -2.30 -19.25 -18.15
C ALA A 210 -1.72 -20.32 -19.08
N PHE A 211 -0.52 -20.81 -18.77
CA PHE A 211 0.13 -21.88 -19.52
C PHE A 211 -0.63 -23.20 -19.43
N ALA A 212 -1.09 -23.59 -18.23
CA ALA A 212 -1.92 -24.79 -18.06
C ALA A 212 -3.24 -24.69 -18.84
N GLN A 213 -3.94 -23.55 -18.74
CA GLN A 213 -5.18 -23.29 -19.49
C GLN A 213 -4.95 -23.33 -21.01
N TYR A 214 -3.83 -22.80 -21.47
CA TYR A 214 -3.43 -22.86 -22.88
C TYR A 214 -3.24 -24.32 -23.34
N GLN A 215 -2.52 -25.14 -22.57
CA GLN A 215 -2.31 -26.55 -22.89
C GLN A 215 -3.63 -27.35 -22.96
N GLU A 216 -4.56 -27.06 -22.05
CA GLU A 216 -5.89 -27.67 -22.09
C GLU A 216 -6.70 -27.20 -23.30
N ALA A 217 -6.64 -25.91 -23.63
CA ALA A 217 -7.35 -25.32 -24.76
C ALA A 217 -6.86 -25.87 -26.11
N ILE A 218 -5.55 -26.00 -26.32
CA ILE A 218 -5.01 -26.59 -27.56
C ILE A 218 -5.39 -28.06 -27.70
N LYS A 219 -5.40 -28.81 -26.59
CA LYS A 219 -5.83 -30.21 -26.58
C LYS A 219 -7.30 -30.35 -26.96
N ALA A 220 -8.15 -29.44 -26.47
CA ALA A 220 -9.56 -29.40 -26.82
C ALA A 220 -9.83 -28.92 -28.25
N ALA A 221 -9.01 -27.99 -28.76
CA ALA A 221 -9.12 -27.46 -30.12
C ALA A 221 -8.80 -28.50 -31.21
N GLY A 222 -7.88 -29.42 -30.94
CA GLY A 222 -7.48 -30.45 -31.90
C GLY A 222 -6.90 -29.83 -33.17
N ALA A 223 -7.59 -29.99 -34.32
CA ALA A 223 -7.19 -29.44 -35.60
C ALA A 223 -7.88 -28.10 -35.97
N ASP A 224 -8.68 -27.52 -35.06
CA ASP A 224 -9.30 -26.20 -35.29
C ASP A 224 -8.25 -25.09 -35.12
N GLU A 225 -7.64 -24.67 -36.23
CA GLU A 225 -6.61 -23.62 -36.26
C GLU A 225 -7.09 -22.28 -35.66
N VAL A 226 -8.38 -21.94 -35.79
CA VAL A 226 -8.93 -20.70 -35.23
C VAL A 226 -8.97 -20.80 -33.70
N ALA A 227 -9.41 -21.94 -33.17
CA ALA A 227 -9.44 -22.18 -31.73
C ALA A 227 -8.02 -22.25 -31.14
N VAL A 228 -7.06 -22.88 -31.84
CA VAL A 228 -5.64 -22.90 -31.45
C VAL A 228 -5.08 -21.47 -31.42
N GLY A 229 -5.29 -20.70 -32.49
CA GLY A 229 -4.79 -19.32 -32.56
C GLY A 229 -5.40 -18.42 -31.48
N GLU A 230 -6.69 -18.58 -31.15
CA GLU A 230 -7.33 -17.79 -30.10
C GLU A 230 -6.79 -18.15 -28.70
N ALA A 231 -6.56 -19.44 -28.43
CA ALA A 231 -5.91 -19.87 -27.21
C ALA A 231 -4.49 -19.30 -27.10
N GLY A 232 -3.72 -19.35 -28.20
CA GLY A 232 -2.37 -18.79 -28.26
C GLY A 232 -2.34 -17.27 -28.07
N ARG A 233 -3.33 -16.55 -28.61
CA ARG A 233 -3.48 -15.11 -28.44
C ARG A 233 -3.71 -14.73 -26.98
N ILE A 234 -4.71 -15.35 -26.33
CA ILE A 234 -5.06 -15.10 -24.92
C ILE A 234 -3.86 -15.36 -24.01
N TYR A 235 -3.20 -16.49 -24.22
CA TYR A 235 -1.99 -16.87 -23.48
C TYR A 235 -0.85 -15.85 -23.68
N TYR A 236 -0.50 -15.56 -24.93
CA TYR A 236 0.64 -14.71 -25.25
C TYR A 236 0.46 -13.28 -24.73
N GLU A 237 -0.73 -12.68 -24.90
CA GLU A 237 -1.05 -11.35 -24.37
C GLU A 237 -0.88 -11.28 -22.85
N CYS A 238 -1.45 -12.23 -22.13
CA CYS A 238 -1.30 -12.34 -20.66
C CYS A 238 0.18 -12.41 -20.25
N VAL A 239 0.95 -13.29 -20.88
CA VAL A 239 2.36 -13.51 -20.51
C VAL A 239 3.23 -12.29 -20.87
N GLN A 240 3.10 -11.74 -22.08
CA GLN A 240 3.90 -10.61 -22.53
C GLN A 240 3.65 -9.34 -21.72
N ASP A 241 2.38 -9.01 -21.46
CA ASP A 241 2.03 -7.80 -20.73
C ASP A 241 2.59 -7.83 -19.30
N LEU A 242 2.39 -8.95 -18.59
CA LEU A 242 2.91 -9.13 -17.24
C LEU A 242 4.44 -9.12 -17.23
N ARG A 243 5.09 -9.77 -18.19
CA ARG A 243 6.55 -9.76 -18.36
C ARG A 243 7.09 -8.36 -18.60
N GLY A 244 6.47 -7.60 -19.50
CA GLY A 244 6.93 -6.27 -19.87
C GLY A 244 6.92 -5.30 -18.68
N VAL A 245 5.86 -5.31 -17.88
CA VAL A 245 5.77 -4.44 -16.70
C VAL A 245 6.63 -4.95 -15.53
N LEU A 246 6.74 -6.26 -15.30
CA LEU A 246 7.62 -6.83 -14.29
C LEU A 246 9.08 -6.45 -14.57
N THR A 247 9.49 -6.60 -15.81
CA THR A 247 10.82 -6.20 -16.29
C THR A 247 11.04 -4.72 -15.96
N GLN A 248 10.10 -3.82 -16.28
CA GLN A 248 10.21 -2.41 -15.87
C GLN A 248 10.30 -2.16 -14.36
N LEU A 249 9.60 -2.96 -13.55
CA LEU A 249 9.69 -2.87 -12.10
C LEU A 249 11.08 -3.29 -11.60
N GLU A 250 11.69 -4.33 -12.15
CA GLU A 250 12.97 -4.90 -11.69
C GLU A 250 14.10 -3.87 -11.62
N TRP A 251 14.24 -3.01 -12.63
CA TRP A 251 15.25 -1.94 -12.60
C TRP A 251 14.77 -0.65 -11.95
N THR A 252 13.47 -0.45 -11.69
CA THR A 252 12.97 0.78 -11.04
C THR A 252 12.81 0.64 -9.52
N ILE A 253 12.64 -0.58 -9.00
CA ILE A 253 12.24 -0.82 -7.60
C ILE A 253 13.26 -0.39 -6.53
N GLY A 254 14.55 -0.32 -6.86
CA GLY A 254 15.58 0.18 -5.95
C GLY A 254 15.44 1.69 -5.64
N ILE A 255 15.75 2.07 -4.41
CA ILE A 255 15.76 3.46 -3.94
C ILE A 255 17.18 3.75 -3.42
N PRO A 256 18.03 4.43 -4.21
CA PRO A 256 19.43 4.63 -3.88
C PRO A 256 19.61 5.64 -2.75
N MET A 257 20.68 5.46 -1.97
CA MET A 257 21.04 6.32 -0.84
C MET A 257 22.37 7.06 -1.05
N THR A 258 22.79 7.20 -2.30
CA THR A 258 24.02 7.91 -2.64
C THR A 258 24.04 9.35 -2.08
N GLY A 259 25.04 9.64 -1.25
CA GLY A 259 25.24 10.96 -0.64
C GLY A 259 24.46 11.20 0.66
N PHE A 260 23.81 10.18 1.21
CA PHE A 260 23.23 10.21 2.55
C PHE A 260 24.35 10.07 3.59
N ARG A 261 24.40 10.96 4.58
CA ARG A 261 25.45 11.00 5.60
C ARG A 261 25.34 9.80 6.54
N GLY A 262 26.46 9.14 6.83
CA GLY A 262 26.48 7.90 7.62
C GLY A 262 26.23 6.63 6.79
N TYR A 263 25.75 6.76 5.55
CA TYR A 263 25.61 5.65 4.63
C TYR A 263 26.91 5.40 3.84
N LYS A 264 27.30 4.14 3.69
CA LYS A 264 28.39 3.73 2.81
C LYS A 264 27.78 3.23 1.51
N THR A 265 28.00 3.98 0.43
CA THR A 265 27.55 3.60 -0.92
C THR A 265 28.00 2.19 -1.26
N SER A 266 27.12 1.43 -1.90
CA SER A 266 27.36 0.06 -2.32
C SER A 266 27.27 -0.07 -3.84
N ASP A 267 28.01 -1.02 -4.41
CA ASP A 267 27.86 -1.41 -5.81
C ASP A 267 26.64 -2.33 -6.04
N ALA A 268 25.83 -2.58 -4.99
CA ALA A 268 24.60 -3.33 -5.11
C ALA A 268 23.64 -2.66 -6.09
N LEU A 269 22.99 -3.46 -6.96
CA LEU A 269 22.11 -2.95 -8.02
C LEU A 269 21.13 -1.87 -7.53
N LYS A 270 20.48 -2.09 -6.39
CA LYS A 270 19.44 -1.19 -5.84
C LYS A 270 19.96 0.17 -5.37
N ASP A 271 21.27 0.31 -5.14
CA ASP A 271 21.91 1.58 -4.75
C ASP A 271 22.41 2.39 -5.98
N LEU A 272 22.31 1.82 -7.18
CA LEU A 272 22.64 2.51 -8.42
C LEU A 272 21.50 3.43 -8.90
N PRO A 273 21.82 4.52 -9.62
CA PRO A 273 20.83 5.33 -10.32
C PRO A 273 19.95 4.50 -11.26
N ALA A 274 18.68 4.88 -11.42
CA ALA A 274 17.70 4.11 -12.20
C ALA A 274 18.12 3.86 -13.65
N GLU A 275 18.78 4.84 -14.29
CA GLU A 275 19.30 4.68 -15.66
C GLU A 275 20.41 3.62 -15.74
N GLN A 276 21.34 3.62 -14.77
CA GLN A 276 22.40 2.62 -14.72
C GLN A 276 21.85 1.21 -14.46
N ARG A 277 20.84 1.09 -13.59
CA ARG A 277 20.14 -0.20 -13.38
C ARG A 277 19.48 -0.70 -14.65
N ARG A 278 18.78 0.17 -15.40
CA ARG A 278 18.16 -0.16 -16.69
C ARG A 278 19.19 -0.66 -17.69
N ASP A 279 20.33 0.03 -17.79
CA ASP A 279 21.39 -0.31 -18.74
C ASP A 279 22.07 -1.65 -18.37
N LEU A 280 22.32 -1.90 -17.08
CA LEU A 280 22.83 -3.19 -16.60
C LEU A 280 21.84 -4.32 -16.87
N TRP A 281 20.56 -4.09 -16.58
CA TRP A 281 19.50 -5.05 -16.87
C TRP A 281 19.44 -5.38 -18.37
N GLY A 282 19.47 -4.36 -19.22
CA GLY A 282 19.48 -4.52 -20.68
C GLY A 282 20.72 -5.26 -21.19
N LYS A 283 21.89 -5.03 -20.61
CA LYS A 283 23.12 -5.75 -20.97
C LYS A 283 23.07 -7.23 -20.61
N VAL A 284 22.63 -7.57 -19.40
CA VAL A 284 22.52 -8.97 -18.96
C VAL A 284 21.44 -9.68 -19.75
N MET A 285 20.23 -9.10 -19.84
CA MET A 285 19.15 -9.65 -20.64
C MET A 285 19.53 -9.79 -22.12
N GLY A 286 20.23 -8.83 -22.71
CA GLY A 286 20.65 -8.88 -24.11
C GLY A 286 21.63 -10.02 -24.44
N GLY A 287 22.28 -10.61 -23.43
CA GLY A 287 23.11 -11.80 -23.57
C GLY A 287 22.35 -13.13 -23.48
N MET A 288 21.06 -13.11 -23.13
CA MET A 288 20.24 -14.31 -22.95
C MET A 288 19.67 -14.83 -24.28
N PRO A 289 19.43 -16.15 -24.42
CA PRO A 289 18.83 -16.71 -25.63
C PRO A 289 17.34 -16.33 -25.76
N PHE A 290 16.93 -15.77 -26.90
CA PHE A 290 15.53 -15.43 -27.21
C PHE A 290 15.06 -16.06 -28.53
N GLY A 291 15.43 -17.31 -28.77
CA GLY A 291 15.17 -18.02 -30.03
C GLY A 291 13.68 -18.15 -30.32
N HIS A 292 12.88 -18.54 -29.33
CA HIS A 292 11.44 -18.72 -29.51
C HIS A 292 10.71 -17.39 -29.63
N GLN A 293 11.05 -16.42 -28.77
CA GLN A 293 10.48 -15.08 -28.89
C GLN A 293 10.80 -14.45 -30.24
N LYS A 294 12.02 -14.60 -30.73
CA LYS A 294 12.43 -14.10 -32.05
C LYS A 294 11.62 -14.77 -33.17
N ALA A 295 11.44 -16.08 -33.13
CA ALA A 295 10.64 -16.80 -34.13
C ALA A 295 9.18 -16.31 -34.18
N ILE A 296 8.57 -16.02 -33.01
CA ILE A 296 7.21 -15.44 -32.94
C ILE A 296 7.15 -14.07 -33.61
N LEU A 297 8.15 -13.20 -33.35
CA LEU A 297 8.22 -11.86 -33.94
C LEU A 297 8.50 -11.91 -35.44
N ASP A 298 9.42 -12.77 -35.89
CA ASP A 298 9.72 -12.96 -37.32
C ASP A 298 8.46 -13.48 -38.07
N ALA A 299 7.68 -14.36 -37.46
CA ALA A 299 6.40 -14.81 -38.00
C ALA A 299 5.35 -13.69 -38.06
N GLN A 300 5.40 -12.74 -37.11
CA GLN A 300 4.59 -11.54 -37.16
C GLN A 300 4.97 -10.63 -38.33
N ASP A 301 6.24 -10.24 -38.39
CA ASP A 301 6.73 -9.31 -39.40
C ASP A 301 6.47 -9.84 -40.83
N LYS A 302 6.63 -11.15 -41.03
CA LYS A 302 6.31 -11.81 -42.30
C LYS A 302 4.82 -11.71 -42.64
N ALA A 303 3.94 -12.03 -41.70
CA ALA A 303 2.49 -11.99 -41.93
C ALA A 303 1.98 -10.56 -42.17
N ASP A 304 2.49 -9.59 -41.40
CA ASP A 304 2.17 -8.17 -41.57
C ASP A 304 2.66 -7.65 -42.94
N ALA A 305 3.86 -8.06 -43.39
CA ALA A 305 4.38 -7.73 -44.71
C ALA A 305 3.56 -8.34 -45.86
N GLU A 306 3.13 -9.60 -45.72
CA GLU A 306 2.26 -10.28 -46.69
C GLU A 306 0.89 -9.60 -46.78
N LEU A 307 0.29 -9.22 -45.65
CA LEU A 307 -0.98 -8.49 -45.59
C LEU A 307 -0.87 -7.08 -46.21
N ALA A 308 0.26 -6.40 -45.99
CA ALA A 308 0.52 -5.09 -46.58
C ALA A 308 0.73 -5.17 -48.09
N ALA A 309 1.40 -6.21 -48.57
CA ALA A 309 1.60 -6.46 -50.00
C ALA A 309 0.30 -6.86 -50.72
N ASN A 310 -0.56 -7.63 -50.04
CA ASN A 310 -1.81 -8.16 -50.58
C ASN A 310 -3.00 -7.81 -49.67
N PRO A 311 -3.46 -6.55 -49.67
CA PRO A 311 -4.57 -6.14 -48.81
C PRO A 311 -5.87 -6.83 -49.25
N PRO A 312 -6.68 -7.34 -48.30
CA PRO A 312 -7.92 -8.03 -48.63
C PRO A 312 -8.90 -7.08 -49.33
N SER A 313 -9.51 -7.58 -50.41
CA SER A 313 -10.53 -6.90 -51.20
C SER A 313 -11.77 -6.57 -50.35
N MET A 314 -12.59 -5.63 -50.81
CA MET A 314 -13.83 -5.26 -50.10
C MET A 314 -14.78 -6.45 -49.93
N LYS A 315 -14.80 -7.38 -50.88
CA LYS A 315 -15.61 -8.61 -50.81
C LYS A 315 -15.09 -9.56 -49.73
N GLU A 316 -13.78 -9.78 -49.67
CA GLU A 316 -13.15 -10.62 -48.63
C GLU A 316 -13.36 -10.02 -47.23
N ARG A 317 -13.23 -8.69 -47.10
CA ARG A 317 -13.54 -7.99 -45.83
C ARG A 317 -14.99 -8.21 -45.39
N MET A 318 -15.95 -8.16 -46.33
CA MET A 318 -17.37 -8.42 -46.04
C MET A 318 -17.64 -9.90 -45.71
N GLU A 319 -16.94 -10.84 -46.34
CA GLU A 319 -17.05 -12.28 -46.03
C GLU A 319 -16.46 -12.61 -44.65
N ILE A 320 -15.29 -12.07 -44.33
CA ILE A 320 -14.67 -12.15 -43.00
C ILE A 320 -15.62 -11.58 -41.93
N GLN A 321 -16.24 -10.43 -42.21
CA GLN A 321 -17.18 -9.79 -41.29
C GLN A 321 -18.49 -10.60 -41.10
N LYS A 322 -18.96 -11.31 -42.15
CA LYS A 322 -20.15 -12.17 -42.08
C LYS A 322 -19.91 -13.46 -41.32
N GLN A 323 -18.69 -14.00 -41.32
CA GLN A 323 -18.36 -15.25 -40.64
C GLN A 323 -18.19 -15.09 -39.13
N PHE A 324 -18.11 -13.86 -38.61
CA PHE A 324 -17.88 -13.55 -37.18
C PHE A 324 -16.68 -14.28 -36.53
N ARG A 325 -15.80 -14.88 -37.34
CA ARG A 325 -14.56 -15.55 -36.95
C ARG A 325 -13.45 -14.96 -37.81
N MET A 326 -12.75 -13.97 -37.28
CA MET A 326 -11.53 -13.51 -37.95
C MET A 326 -10.45 -14.58 -37.75
N PRO A 327 -9.72 -14.97 -38.80
CA PRO A 327 -8.57 -15.86 -38.64
C PRO A 327 -7.57 -15.19 -37.71
N THR A 328 -7.11 -15.93 -36.70
CA THR A 328 -6.16 -15.43 -35.71
C THR A 328 -4.79 -15.23 -36.36
N HIS A 329 -4.05 -14.21 -35.93
CA HIS A 329 -2.77 -13.86 -36.52
C HIS A 329 -1.77 -15.05 -36.44
N PRO A 330 -1.02 -15.40 -37.51
CA PRO A 330 -0.16 -16.60 -37.57
C PRO A 330 0.80 -16.81 -36.39
N ARG A 331 1.37 -15.72 -35.85
CA ARG A 331 2.22 -15.73 -34.64
C ARG A 331 1.61 -16.45 -33.42
N PHE A 332 0.28 -16.57 -33.37
CA PHE A 332 -0.44 -17.20 -32.27
C PHE A 332 -0.77 -18.68 -32.52
N CYS A 333 -0.55 -19.17 -33.74
CA CYS A 333 -0.84 -20.56 -34.11
C CYS A 333 0.37 -21.49 -33.90
N ASP A 334 1.56 -20.93 -33.72
CA ASP A 334 2.80 -21.68 -33.54
C ASP A 334 2.94 -22.19 -32.09
N THR A 335 2.43 -23.39 -31.86
CA THR A 335 2.37 -23.98 -30.53
C THR A 335 3.76 -24.27 -29.95
N GLU A 336 4.72 -24.70 -30.78
CA GLU A 336 6.08 -25.02 -30.36
C GLU A 336 6.77 -23.76 -29.84
N ASN A 337 6.71 -22.66 -30.59
CA ASN A 337 7.33 -21.41 -30.19
C ASN A 337 6.62 -20.76 -29.00
N LEU A 338 5.30 -20.89 -28.86
CA LEU A 338 4.59 -20.41 -27.67
C LEU A 338 4.98 -21.17 -26.39
N ILE A 339 5.15 -22.49 -26.48
CA ILE A 339 5.64 -23.30 -25.35
C ILE A 339 7.08 -22.94 -25.03
N GLY A 340 7.96 -22.89 -26.03
CA GLY A 340 9.36 -22.53 -25.82
C GLY A 340 9.54 -21.12 -25.25
N HIS A 341 8.70 -20.17 -25.67
CA HIS A 341 8.66 -18.81 -25.12
C HIS A 341 8.34 -18.77 -23.61
N TYR A 342 7.51 -19.70 -23.11
CA TYR A 342 7.23 -19.81 -21.68
C TYR A 342 8.51 -20.09 -20.88
N ASP A 343 9.16 -21.21 -21.20
CA ASP A 343 10.32 -21.72 -20.47
C ASP A 343 11.53 -20.81 -20.63
N GLU A 344 11.82 -20.39 -21.86
CA GLU A 344 12.90 -19.47 -22.20
C GLU A 344 12.77 -18.15 -21.42
N GLY A 345 11.58 -17.52 -21.48
CA GLY A 345 11.40 -16.22 -20.85
C GLY A 345 11.36 -16.28 -19.32
N LYS A 346 11.01 -17.42 -18.71
CA LYS A 346 11.13 -17.62 -17.26
C LYS A 346 12.59 -17.83 -16.87
N GLY A 347 13.26 -18.78 -17.50
CA GLY A 347 14.66 -19.11 -17.23
C GLY A 347 15.59 -17.91 -17.35
N ASN A 348 15.48 -17.14 -18.44
CA ASN A 348 16.29 -15.94 -18.66
C ASN A 348 16.11 -14.89 -17.56
N ARG A 349 14.89 -14.73 -17.03
CA ARG A 349 14.61 -13.77 -15.96
C ARG A 349 15.18 -14.25 -14.63
N ASP A 350 15.01 -15.52 -14.30
CA ASP A 350 15.54 -16.08 -13.07
C ASP A 350 17.07 -16.04 -13.06
N GLU A 351 17.71 -16.32 -14.19
CA GLU A 351 19.17 -16.17 -14.35
C GLU A 351 19.60 -14.71 -14.24
N THR A 352 18.91 -13.78 -14.91
CA THR A 352 19.22 -12.35 -14.82
C THR A 352 19.11 -11.83 -13.39
N ARG A 353 18.06 -12.23 -12.65
CA ARG A 353 17.90 -11.91 -11.24
C ARG A 353 19.03 -12.49 -10.41
N LEU A 354 19.39 -13.75 -10.64
CA LEU A 354 20.48 -14.39 -9.90
C LEU A 354 21.81 -13.65 -10.12
N VAL A 355 22.11 -13.25 -11.36
CA VAL A 355 23.32 -12.49 -11.70
C VAL A 355 23.33 -11.10 -11.06
N LEU A 356 22.21 -10.37 -11.09
CA LEU A 356 22.17 -8.96 -10.68
C LEU A 356 21.82 -8.74 -9.20
N CYS A 357 21.01 -9.63 -8.61
CA CYS A 357 20.46 -9.48 -7.27
C CYS A 357 20.91 -10.59 -6.31
N GLY A 358 21.48 -11.69 -6.83
CA GLY A 358 21.78 -12.89 -6.06
C GLY A 358 20.52 -13.73 -5.77
N PRO A 359 20.65 -14.76 -4.90
CA PRO A 359 19.52 -15.63 -4.56
C PRO A 359 18.40 -14.85 -3.85
N PRO A 360 17.11 -15.23 -4.08
CA PRO A 360 15.99 -14.64 -3.38
C PRO A 360 16.15 -14.73 -1.85
N LYS A 361 15.84 -13.63 -1.17
CA LYS A 361 15.86 -13.57 0.29
C LYS A 361 14.46 -13.86 0.81
N LEU A 362 14.35 -14.74 1.80
CA LEU A 362 13.08 -14.97 2.47
C LEU A 362 12.69 -13.72 3.26
N PRO A 363 11.43 -13.26 3.16
CA PRO A 363 10.95 -12.15 3.97
C PRO A 363 11.01 -12.55 5.45
N MET A 364 11.53 -11.65 6.28
CA MET A 364 11.50 -11.82 7.74
C MET A 364 10.10 -11.46 8.29
N GLN A 365 9.94 -11.41 9.60
CA GLN A 365 8.71 -10.91 10.23
C GLN A 365 8.43 -9.45 9.82
N GLU A 366 7.16 -9.08 9.62
CA GLU A 366 6.79 -7.69 9.34
C GLU A 366 7.03 -6.77 10.55
N HIS A 367 7.59 -5.58 10.32
CA HIS A 367 8.04 -4.71 11.41
C HIS A 367 6.91 -4.27 12.35
N TRP A 368 5.70 -4.04 11.84
CA TRP A 368 4.57 -3.67 12.69
C TRP A 368 4.19 -4.79 13.67
N ILE A 369 4.43 -6.06 13.31
CA ILE A 369 4.21 -7.21 14.20
C ILE A 369 5.26 -7.22 15.30
N THR A 370 6.52 -6.90 14.96
CA THR A 370 7.59 -6.75 15.96
C THR A 370 7.24 -5.67 16.98
N VAL A 371 6.85 -4.49 16.51
CA VAL A 371 6.42 -3.36 17.36
C VAL A 371 5.20 -3.74 18.21
N LEU A 372 4.24 -4.44 17.62
CA LEU A 372 3.05 -4.89 18.33
C LEU A 372 3.40 -5.88 19.44
N ARG A 373 4.27 -6.86 19.17
CA ARG A 373 4.72 -7.84 20.17
C ARG A 373 5.44 -7.18 21.34
N GLU A 374 6.35 -6.24 21.07
CA GLU A 374 7.04 -5.50 22.13
C GLU A 374 6.04 -4.73 23.02
N ARG A 375 4.99 -4.16 22.43
CA ARG A 375 3.88 -3.57 23.20
C ARG A 375 3.13 -4.63 24.00
N MET A 376 2.82 -5.78 23.40
CA MET A 376 2.16 -6.91 24.08
C MET A 376 2.94 -7.37 25.31
N ASP A 377 4.24 -7.58 25.17
CA ASP A 377 5.10 -7.99 26.27
C ASP A 377 5.13 -6.93 27.38
N PHE A 378 5.21 -5.64 27.00
CA PHE A 378 5.16 -4.54 27.97
C PHE A 378 3.83 -4.52 28.75
N TYR A 379 2.68 -4.63 28.07
CA TYR A 379 1.37 -4.60 28.69
C TYR A 379 1.10 -5.82 29.57
N ALA A 380 1.59 -7.00 29.16
CA ALA A 380 1.53 -8.21 29.96
C ALA A 380 2.32 -8.07 31.28
N GLN A 381 3.45 -7.35 31.24
CA GLN A 381 4.28 -7.06 32.43
C GLN A 381 3.73 -5.91 33.29
N ASN A 382 2.88 -5.05 32.74
CA ASN A 382 2.34 -3.85 33.40
C ASN A 382 0.80 -3.77 33.32
N PRO A 383 0.06 -4.78 33.82
CA PRO A 383 -1.40 -4.81 33.72
C PRO A 383 -2.02 -3.65 34.53
N ARG A 384 -2.90 -2.86 33.89
CA ARG A 384 -3.61 -1.74 34.53
C ARG A 384 -5.13 -1.86 34.56
N THR A 385 -5.72 -2.75 33.76
CA THR A 385 -7.17 -2.94 33.64
C THR A 385 -7.52 -4.43 33.60
N GLU A 386 -8.72 -4.79 34.07
CA GLU A 386 -9.29 -6.14 33.94
C GLU A 386 -9.61 -6.51 32.47
N MET A 387 -9.64 -5.52 31.57
CA MET A 387 -9.81 -5.71 30.13
C MET A 387 -8.50 -6.23 29.55
N ASN A 388 -8.46 -7.53 29.21
CA ASN A 388 -7.43 -8.28 28.46
C ASN A 388 -6.30 -7.38 27.90
N PRO A 389 -5.28 -7.04 28.72
CA PRO A 389 -4.39 -5.90 28.45
C PRO A 389 -3.46 -6.14 27.27
N ASP A 390 -3.34 -7.37 26.80
CA ASP A 390 -2.50 -7.78 25.68
C ASP A 390 -3.27 -8.02 24.36
N ALA A 391 -4.59 -7.75 24.33
CA ALA A 391 -5.40 -7.82 23.11
C ALA A 391 -5.21 -6.60 22.20
N TRP A 392 -5.28 -6.80 20.88
CA TRP A 392 -5.10 -5.75 19.88
C TRP A 392 -6.18 -5.79 18.79
N GLY A 393 -6.43 -4.61 18.21
CA GLY A 393 -7.42 -4.43 17.14
C GLY A 393 -8.18 -3.12 17.28
N PHE A 394 -9.50 -3.17 17.12
CA PHE A 394 -10.37 -1.99 17.19
C PHE A 394 -11.42 -2.11 18.29
N VAL A 395 -11.78 -0.96 18.87
CA VAL A 395 -13.05 -0.82 19.59
C VAL A 395 -14.15 -0.57 18.56
N CYS A 396 -15.28 -1.27 18.67
CA CYS A 396 -16.42 -1.17 17.78
C CYS A 396 -17.71 -0.92 18.54
N TYR A 397 -18.39 0.18 18.21
CA TYR A 397 -19.68 0.53 18.81
C TYR A 397 -20.84 0.02 17.95
N ARG A 398 -21.79 -0.67 18.58
CA ARG A 398 -23.11 -0.92 17.99
C ARG A 398 -23.97 0.33 18.20
N LEU A 399 -24.30 1.03 17.11
CA LEU A 399 -25.19 2.20 17.09
C LEU A 399 -26.43 1.98 16.23
N THR A 400 -26.90 0.73 16.15
CA THR A 400 -28.12 0.31 15.45
C THR A 400 -28.93 -0.64 16.35
N TYR A 401 -30.22 -0.33 16.54
CA TYR A 401 -31.04 -0.93 17.59
C TYR A 401 -32.35 -1.55 17.10
N ASP A 402 -32.74 -1.32 15.84
CA ASP A 402 -33.99 -1.84 15.25
C ASP A 402 -34.00 -3.37 15.05
N GLN A 403 -32.86 -4.05 15.25
CA GLN A 403 -32.68 -5.47 14.99
C GLN A 403 -33.04 -6.34 16.19
N THR A 404 -33.60 -7.53 15.94
CA THR A 404 -33.72 -8.56 16.98
C THR A 404 -32.36 -9.08 17.43
N ASN A 405 -32.31 -9.77 18.57
CA ASN A 405 -31.07 -10.36 19.08
C ASN A 405 -30.49 -11.40 18.11
N GLU A 406 -31.35 -12.18 17.46
CA GLU A 406 -30.96 -13.20 16.47
C GLU A 406 -30.41 -12.54 15.20
N GLN A 407 -31.08 -11.49 14.73
CA GLN A 407 -30.63 -10.69 13.59
C GLN A 407 -29.28 -10.01 13.85
N TRP A 408 -29.05 -9.53 15.06
CA TRP A 408 -27.76 -8.99 15.48
C TRP A 408 -26.68 -10.06 15.60
N ALA A 409 -27.01 -11.21 16.21
CA ALA A 409 -26.07 -12.33 16.34
C ALA A 409 -25.58 -12.84 14.97
N ALA A 410 -26.50 -12.97 14.00
CA ALA A 410 -26.15 -13.38 12.64
C ALA A 410 -25.24 -12.36 11.92
N PHE A 411 -25.51 -11.06 12.08
CA PHE A 411 -24.62 -10.02 11.59
C PHE A 411 -23.23 -10.10 12.24
N HIS A 412 -23.21 -10.21 13.57
CA HIS A 412 -22.00 -10.24 14.37
C HIS A 412 -21.10 -11.43 14.00
N GLU A 413 -21.69 -12.60 13.77
CA GLU A 413 -20.97 -13.80 13.29
C GLU A 413 -20.34 -13.57 11.91
N ARG A 414 -21.10 -13.04 10.95
CA ARG A 414 -20.59 -12.75 9.59
C ARG A 414 -19.47 -11.70 9.61
N PHE A 415 -19.67 -10.63 10.35
CA PHE A 415 -18.67 -9.57 10.50
C PHE A 415 -17.38 -10.11 11.12
N ASN A 416 -17.47 -10.84 12.23
CA ASN A 416 -16.26 -11.40 12.85
C ASN A 416 -15.58 -12.44 11.97
N THR A 417 -16.35 -13.19 11.16
CA THR A 417 -15.78 -14.08 10.14
C THR A 417 -14.96 -13.31 9.12
N ASP A 418 -15.50 -12.21 8.56
CA ASP A 418 -14.78 -11.36 7.60
C ASP A 418 -13.49 -10.78 8.20
N VAL A 419 -13.55 -10.28 9.44
CA VAL A 419 -12.41 -9.70 10.15
C VAL A 419 -11.33 -10.74 10.45
N SER A 420 -11.74 -11.97 10.75
CA SER A 420 -10.83 -13.05 11.18
C SER A 420 -10.12 -13.77 10.03
N ARG A 421 -10.44 -13.44 8.77
CA ARG A 421 -9.80 -13.98 7.57
C ARG A 421 -8.34 -13.56 7.42
N SER A 422 -7.98 -12.39 7.97
CA SER A 422 -6.63 -11.82 7.89
C SER A 422 -5.51 -12.76 8.38
N GLY A 423 -4.33 -12.60 7.78
CA GLY A 423 -3.08 -13.22 8.24
C GLY A 423 -2.31 -14.01 7.20
N THR A 424 -2.96 -14.45 6.13
CA THR A 424 -2.28 -15.16 5.05
C THR A 424 -1.34 -14.22 4.28
N TRP A 425 -0.10 -14.68 4.05
CA TRP A 425 1.02 -13.89 3.49
C TRP A 425 1.54 -12.75 4.38
N ILE A 426 1.16 -12.71 5.66
CA ILE A 426 1.68 -11.73 6.61
C ILE A 426 2.67 -12.42 7.54
N GLU A 427 3.96 -12.19 7.30
CA GLU A 427 4.99 -12.93 8.02
C GLU A 427 5.09 -12.57 9.50
N GLY A 428 4.89 -13.57 10.35
CA GLY A 428 4.83 -13.47 11.80
C GLY A 428 3.43 -13.27 12.37
N TYR A 429 2.38 -13.20 11.54
CA TYR A 429 1.01 -12.93 12.01
C TYR A 429 0.49 -13.97 13.01
N ASP A 430 0.83 -15.25 12.82
CA ASP A 430 0.41 -16.32 13.74
C ASP A 430 0.85 -16.07 15.19
N SER A 431 1.98 -15.37 15.39
CA SER A 431 2.46 -15.04 16.74
C SER A 431 1.56 -14.06 17.49
N ILE A 432 0.78 -13.24 16.78
CA ILE A 432 -0.11 -12.21 17.34
C ILE A 432 -1.60 -12.56 17.17
N ARG A 433 -1.92 -13.55 16.32
CA ARG A 433 -3.30 -13.90 15.93
C ARG A 433 -4.22 -14.19 17.10
N HIS A 434 -3.74 -14.92 18.11
CA HIS A 434 -4.55 -15.35 19.26
C HIS A 434 -4.99 -14.20 20.20
N LYS A 435 -4.44 -12.99 20.01
CA LYS A 435 -4.79 -11.78 20.77
C LYS A 435 -5.51 -10.74 19.91
N THR A 436 -5.83 -11.09 18.65
CA THR A 436 -6.66 -10.24 17.78
C THR A 436 -8.07 -10.15 18.32
N GLY A 437 -8.68 -8.97 18.21
CA GLY A 437 -10.09 -8.84 18.54
C GLY A 437 -10.72 -7.52 18.15
N ILE A 438 -12.04 -7.58 18.01
CA ILE A 438 -12.89 -6.40 18.01
C ILE A 438 -13.51 -6.30 19.40
N MET A 439 -13.21 -5.22 20.12
CA MET A 439 -13.84 -4.93 21.40
C MET A 439 -15.19 -4.28 21.17
N TRP A 440 -16.26 -5.03 21.43
CA TRP A 440 -17.62 -4.56 21.22
C TRP A 440 -18.13 -3.74 22.40
N ILE A 441 -18.76 -2.61 22.08
CA ILE A 441 -19.53 -1.78 23.03
C ILE A 441 -20.94 -1.63 22.47
N ASP A 442 -21.96 -2.09 23.19
CA ASP A 442 -23.35 -1.78 22.84
C ASP A 442 -23.66 -0.36 23.31
N GLY A 443 -23.93 0.56 22.38
CA GLY A 443 -24.20 1.96 22.73
C GLY A 443 -25.37 2.11 23.72
N ARG A 444 -26.34 1.20 23.74
CA ARG A 444 -27.47 1.23 24.68
C ARG A 444 -27.02 1.04 26.12
N GLU A 445 -26.03 0.16 26.34
CA GLU A 445 -25.52 -0.17 27.68
C GLU A 445 -24.76 1.01 28.30
N VAL A 446 -24.23 1.91 27.47
CA VAL A 446 -23.50 3.11 27.89
C VAL A 446 -24.27 4.41 27.65
N GLY A 447 -25.58 4.32 27.41
CA GLY A 447 -26.47 5.49 27.29
C GLY A 447 -26.30 6.33 26.02
N ILE A 448 -25.73 5.75 24.95
CA ILE A 448 -25.59 6.39 23.64
C ILE A 448 -26.85 6.16 22.80
N ALA A 449 -27.39 7.24 22.21
CA ALA A 449 -28.53 7.17 21.32
C ALA A 449 -28.18 6.52 19.96
N GLU A 450 -29.19 5.98 19.27
CA GLU A 450 -28.97 5.32 17.97
C GLU A 450 -28.36 6.30 16.97
N GLY A 451 -27.29 5.87 16.29
CA GLY A 451 -26.57 6.70 15.32
C GLY A 451 -25.78 7.89 15.91
N ASP A 452 -25.72 8.09 17.23
CA ASP A 452 -25.00 9.22 17.84
C ASP A 452 -23.49 8.97 17.93
N ILE A 453 -22.81 9.21 16.80
CA ILE A 453 -21.34 9.09 16.69
C ILE A 453 -20.63 10.12 17.59
N ALA A 454 -21.23 11.28 17.84
CA ALA A 454 -20.61 12.30 18.69
C ALA A 454 -20.57 11.85 20.16
N ALA A 455 -21.63 11.19 20.65
CA ALA A 455 -21.63 10.56 21.96
C ALA A 455 -20.63 9.40 22.05
N ALA A 456 -20.52 8.57 21.00
CA ALA A 456 -19.51 7.53 20.94
C ALA A 456 -18.07 8.08 20.98
N LYS A 457 -17.78 9.19 20.28
CA LYS A 457 -16.48 9.90 20.37
C LYS A 457 -16.16 10.35 21.79
N ARG A 458 -17.14 10.93 22.52
CA ARG A 458 -16.97 11.37 23.91
C ARG A 458 -16.67 10.19 24.83
N HIS A 459 -17.51 9.15 24.78
CA HIS A 459 -17.32 7.93 25.57
C HIS A 459 -15.95 7.29 25.26
N PHE A 460 -15.58 7.15 23.99
CA PHE A 460 -14.28 6.58 23.61
C PHE A 460 -13.09 7.36 24.19
N LYS A 461 -13.15 8.70 24.19
CA LYS A 461 -12.10 9.56 24.74
C LYS A 461 -11.97 9.45 26.25
N GLU A 462 -13.09 9.27 26.95
CA GLU A 462 -13.16 9.14 28.41
C GLU A 462 -12.74 7.75 28.89
N THR A 463 -13.24 6.69 28.25
CA THR A 463 -13.02 5.29 28.66
C THR A 463 -11.64 4.79 28.26
N PHE A 464 -11.22 5.10 27.04
CA PHE A 464 -9.93 4.66 26.52
C PHE A 464 -9.00 5.86 26.58
N THR A 465 -8.21 5.99 27.64
CA THR A 465 -7.22 7.09 27.82
C THR A 465 -5.83 6.70 27.31
N TYR A 466 -4.96 7.68 27.04
CA TYR A 466 -3.59 7.45 26.56
C TYR A 466 -2.63 7.13 27.72
N LEU A 467 -1.76 6.13 27.56
CA LEU A 467 -0.57 5.97 28.41
C LEU A 467 0.61 6.69 27.76
N PRO A 468 1.22 7.69 28.43
CA PRO A 468 2.42 8.35 27.94
C PRO A 468 3.55 7.34 27.69
N GLY A 469 4.14 7.35 26.49
CA GLY A 469 5.37 6.61 26.17
C GLY A 469 5.22 5.21 25.57
N VAL A 470 4.05 4.55 25.69
CA VAL A 470 3.87 3.15 25.27
C VAL A 470 2.92 3.01 24.06
N GLY A 471 2.15 4.05 23.75
CA GLY A 471 1.07 3.98 22.75
C GLY A 471 -0.10 3.11 23.24
N ARG A 472 -1.13 2.92 22.40
CA ARG A 472 -2.27 2.04 22.68
C ARG A 472 -2.12 0.73 21.90
N MET A 473 -2.67 -0.37 22.44
CA MET A 473 -2.99 -1.59 21.70
C MET A 473 -4.13 -1.38 20.71
N TRP A 474 -5.12 -0.60 21.14
CA TRP A 474 -6.26 -0.16 20.34
C TRP A 474 -5.86 1.05 19.48
N THR A 475 -6.36 1.14 18.26
CA THR A 475 -6.11 2.33 17.42
C THR A 475 -6.59 3.62 18.09
N GLN A 476 -6.03 4.77 17.71
CA GLN A 476 -6.54 6.08 18.16
C GLN A 476 -7.94 6.38 17.62
N ASP A 477 -8.34 5.64 16.59
CA ASP A 477 -9.60 5.71 15.88
C ASP A 477 -10.45 4.48 16.25
N PHE A 478 -11.76 4.52 16.02
CA PHE A 478 -12.66 3.42 16.39
C PHE A 478 -13.68 3.11 15.29
N LEU A 479 -14.37 1.98 15.43
CA LEU A 479 -15.35 1.49 14.47
C LEU A 479 -16.78 1.71 14.97
N VAL A 480 -17.71 1.89 14.03
CA VAL A 480 -19.14 2.02 14.29
C VAL A 480 -19.93 1.12 13.34
N VAL A 481 -20.82 0.31 13.91
CA VAL A 481 -21.89 -0.36 13.18
C VAL A 481 -23.15 0.50 13.27
N ASP A 482 -23.41 1.25 12.21
CA ASP A 482 -24.66 1.99 11.99
C ASP A 482 -25.63 1.19 11.10
N LYS A 483 -26.79 1.78 10.77
CA LYS A 483 -27.78 1.13 9.90
C LYS A 483 -27.22 0.77 8.52
N GLN A 484 -26.28 1.56 7.96
CA GLN A 484 -25.68 1.27 6.65
C GLN A 484 -24.70 0.10 6.75
N ALA A 485 -23.84 0.08 7.77
CA ALA A 485 -22.93 -1.02 8.05
C ALA A 485 -23.69 -2.33 8.25
N TYR A 486 -24.75 -2.29 9.07
CA TYR A 486 -25.63 -3.44 9.26
C TYR A 486 -26.27 -3.91 7.94
N ALA A 487 -26.86 -2.98 7.18
CA ALA A 487 -27.50 -3.29 5.91
C ALA A 487 -26.55 -3.90 4.86
N SER A 488 -25.25 -3.57 4.90
CA SER A 488 -24.25 -4.12 3.98
C SER A 488 -24.08 -5.64 4.09
N TYR A 489 -24.48 -6.23 5.21
CA TYR A 489 -24.43 -7.68 5.46
C TYR A 489 -25.76 -8.41 5.22
N LEU A 490 -26.85 -7.66 4.96
CA LEU A 490 -28.18 -8.22 4.72
C LEU A 490 -28.40 -8.64 3.26
N GLY A 491 -27.75 -7.95 2.32
CA GLY A 491 -27.81 -8.29 0.91
C GLY A 491 -26.89 -9.45 0.54
N GLY A 492 -27.28 -10.25 -0.46
CA GLY A 492 -26.29 -11.03 -1.21
C GLY A 492 -25.33 -10.09 -1.98
N PRO A 493 -24.21 -10.61 -2.52
CA PRO A 493 -23.28 -9.78 -3.29
C PRO A 493 -24.06 -9.04 -4.38
N THR A 494 -24.13 -7.71 -4.31
CA THR A 494 -24.72 -6.93 -5.39
C THR A 494 -23.88 -7.14 -6.64
N PRO A 495 -24.50 -7.38 -7.82
CA PRO A 495 -23.77 -7.52 -9.06
C PRO A 495 -22.81 -6.36 -9.23
N GLU A 496 -21.54 -6.66 -9.42
CA GLU A 496 -20.53 -5.63 -9.66
C GLU A 496 -20.91 -4.91 -10.95
N ILE A 497 -21.23 -3.62 -10.81
CA ILE A 497 -21.55 -2.82 -11.98
C ILE A 497 -20.25 -2.69 -12.76
N ARG A 498 -20.30 -3.03 -14.05
CA ARG A 498 -19.13 -2.92 -14.93
C ARG A 498 -19.03 -1.48 -15.42
N PRO A 499 -17.88 -0.80 -15.23
CA PRO A 499 -17.63 0.41 -15.98
C PRO A 499 -17.67 0.08 -17.49
N PRO A 500 -18.10 1.02 -18.36
CA PRO A 500 -18.15 0.78 -19.80
C PRO A 500 -16.76 0.42 -20.35
N ARG A 501 -16.70 -0.32 -21.47
CA ARG A 501 -15.44 -0.63 -22.15
C ARG A 501 -14.64 0.67 -22.39
N PRO A 502 -13.29 0.65 -22.28
CA PRO A 502 -12.40 -0.52 -22.31
C PRO A 502 -12.08 -1.16 -20.95
N TYR A 503 -12.71 -0.73 -19.84
CA TYR A 503 -12.32 -1.14 -18.50
C TYR A 503 -12.81 -2.55 -18.13
N GLY A 504 -12.02 -3.25 -17.31
CA GLY A 504 -12.34 -4.58 -16.80
C GLY A 504 -13.45 -4.56 -15.73
N PRO A 505 -14.06 -5.71 -15.43
CA PRO A 505 -14.94 -5.86 -14.26
C PRO A 505 -14.15 -5.58 -12.96
N GLY A 506 -14.71 -4.74 -12.08
CA GLY A 506 -14.14 -4.51 -10.76
C GLY A 506 -14.62 -5.58 -9.78
N PHE A 507 -13.70 -6.38 -9.25
CA PHE A 507 -14.01 -7.52 -8.37
C PHE A 507 -13.78 -7.20 -6.89
N GLY A 508 -14.57 -7.84 -6.01
CA GLY A 508 -14.35 -7.86 -4.56
C GLY A 508 -14.55 -6.50 -3.90
N CYS A 509 -15.33 -5.60 -4.49
CA CYS A 509 -15.52 -4.23 -3.97
C CYS A 509 -16.84 -4.04 -3.20
N THR A 510 -17.77 -4.99 -3.31
CA THR A 510 -19.15 -4.86 -2.79
C THR A 510 -19.41 -5.60 -1.47
N GLY A 511 -18.35 -6.03 -0.78
CA GLY A 511 -18.43 -6.77 0.47
C GLY A 511 -18.98 -5.96 1.66
N GLY A 512 -19.12 -6.64 2.80
CA GLY A 512 -19.55 -6.05 4.06
C GLY A 512 -18.57 -4.97 4.54
N HIS A 513 -19.10 -3.89 5.09
CA HIS A 513 -18.31 -2.73 5.51
C HIS A 513 -18.70 -2.20 6.89
N VAL A 514 -17.79 -1.48 7.52
CA VAL A 514 -18.00 -0.76 8.78
C VAL A 514 -17.53 0.68 8.66
N ARG A 515 -18.05 1.56 9.54
CA ARG A 515 -17.63 2.95 9.58
C ARG A 515 -16.41 3.10 10.49
N LEU A 516 -15.34 3.66 9.96
CA LEU A 516 -14.15 4.10 10.69
C LEU A 516 -14.31 5.58 11.06
N VAL A 517 -14.13 5.90 12.33
CA VAL A 517 -14.28 7.26 12.89
C VAL A 517 -12.90 7.81 13.27
N ASP A 518 -12.56 8.97 12.72
CA ASP A 518 -11.29 9.65 12.93
C ASP A 518 -11.35 10.59 14.14
N MET A 519 -10.56 10.25 15.16
CA MET A 519 -10.51 11.02 16.41
C MET A 519 -9.63 12.27 16.31
N SER A 520 -8.83 12.41 15.26
CA SER A 520 -8.01 13.60 15.01
C SER A 520 -8.67 14.63 14.13
N TYR A 521 -9.80 14.30 13.49
CA TYR A 521 -10.47 15.20 12.56
C TYR A 521 -10.76 16.58 13.15
N ASP A 522 -11.23 16.62 14.41
CA ASP A 522 -11.57 17.86 15.11
C ASP A 522 -10.33 18.73 15.44
N GLN A 523 -9.11 18.21 15.21
CA GLN A 523 -7.83 18.93 15.38
C GLN A 523 -7.29 19.47 14.04
N LEU A 524 -7.87 19.06 12.91
CA LEU A 524 -7.44 19.54 11.59
C LEU A 524 -8.02 20.93 11.33
N SER A 525 -7.22 21.81 10.72
CA SER A 525 -7.73 23.10 10.25
C SER A 525 -8.62 22.90 9.03
N GLN A 526 -9.59 23.81 8.84
CA GLN A 526 -10.47 23.77 7.67
C GLN A 526 -9.69 23.84 6.36
N ASP A 527 -8.63 24.67 6.33
CA ASP A 527 -7.73 24.79 5.17
C ASP A 527 -7.08 23.47 4.77
N VAL A 528 -6.63 22.69 5.77
CA VAL A 528 -6.07 21.34 5.56
C VAL A 528 -7.13 20.39 4.99
N ILE A 529 -8.35 20.44 5.51
CA ILE A 529 -9.46 19.59 5.05
C ILE A 529 -9.80 19.89 3.59
N ASP A 530 -9.96 21.17 3.25
CA ASP A 530 -10.39 21.61 1.93
C ASP A 530 -9.35 21.30 0.84
N HIS A 531 -8.05 21.49 1.15
CA HIS A 531 -6.98 21.28 0.18
C HIS A 531 -6.50 19.83 0.08
N LEU A 532 -6.38 19.10 1.20
CA LEU A 532 -5.77 17.77 1.18
C LEU A 532 -6.79 16.63 1.07
N VAL A 533 -8.00 16.82 1.60
CA VAL A 533 -9.01 15.75 1.71
C VAL A 533 -10.44 16.27 1.49
N PRO A 534 -10.72 16.93 0.35
CA PRO A 534 -11.99 17.61 0.13
C PRO A 534 -13.18 16.65 0.28
N GLY A 535 -14.15 17.07 1.09
CA GLY A 535 -15.38 16.32 1.39
C GLY A 535 -15.27 15.28 2.51
N TYR A 536 -14.10 15.14 3.14
CA TYR A 536 -13.94 14.26 4.30
C TYR A 536 -14.65 14.85 5.54
N LYS A 537 -15.40 14.01 6.25
CA LYS A 537 -16.25 14.45 7.38
C LYS A 537 -15.80 13.89 8.74
N GLY A 538 -14.55 13.44 8.83
CA GLY A 538 -14.03 12.77 10.02
C GLY A 538 -14.47 11.32 10.18
N GLU A 539 -15.08 10.74 9.14
CA GLU A 539 -15.50 9.34 9.10
C GLU A 539 -15.51 8.84 7.65
N MET A 540 -15.31 7.54 7.48
CA MET A 540 -15.45 6.87 6.19
C MET A 540 -15.82 5.40 6.37
N LYS A 541 -16.31 4.76 5.30
CA LYS A 541 -16.58 3.31 5.31
C LYS A 541 -15.35 2.54 4.89
N VAL A 542 -15.16 1.35 5.44
CA VAL A 542 -14.05 0.46 5.11
C VAL A 542 -14.56 -0.98 5.03
N LEU A 543 -14.08 -1.75 4.06
CA LEU A 543 -14.36 -3.19 4.01
C LEU A 543 -13.86 -3.87 5.27
N SER A 544 -14.70 -4.73 5.86
CA SER A 544 -14.37 -5.42 7.10
C SER A 544 -13.19 -6.37 6.95
N THR A 545 -13.00 -6.95 5.76
CA THR A 545 -11.89 -7.87 5.46
C THR A 545 -10.51 -7.20 5.50
N LEU A 546 -10.45 -5.86 5.40
CA LEU A 546 -9.20 -5.10 5.42
C LEU A 546 -8.78 -4.67 6.84
N LEU A 547 -9.65 -4.83 7.83
CA LEU A 547 -9.48 -4.19 9.13
C LEU A 547 -8.17 -4.58 9.81
N LEU A 548 -7.88 -5.88 9.93
CA LEU A 548 -6.70 -6.34 10.68
C LEU A 548 -5.44 -6.46 9.82
N GLU A 549 -5.57 -6.77 8.53
CA GLU A 549 -4.42 -6.93 7.63
C GLU A 549 -3.88 -5.62 7.03
N GLU A 550 -4.71 -4.58 6.93
CA GLU A 550 -4.32 -3.33 6.27
C GLU A 550 -4.60 -2.09 7.12
N ILE A 551 -5.83 -1.91 7.61
CA ILE A 551 -6.19 -0.68 8.33
C ILE A 551 -5.49 -0.59 9.67
N TYR A 552 -5.53 -1.65 10.48
CA TYR A 552 -4.86 -1.69 11.76
C TYR A 552 -3.36 -1.38 11.65
N PRO A 553 -2.55 -2.09 10.84
CA PRO A 553 -1.12 -1.81 10.76
C PRO A 553 -0.85 -0.39 10.26
N LEU A 554 -1.64 0.12 9.31
CA LEU A 554 -1.47 1.48 8.81
C LEU A 554 -1.75 2.56 9.88
N LEU A 555 -2.81 2.39 10.68
CA LEU A 555 -3.19 3.34 11.73
C LEU A 555 -2.33 3.21 13.00
N ALA A 556 -2.09 1.98 13.47
CA ALA A 556 -1.35 1.69 14.70
C ALA A 556 0.14 2.09 14.63
N THR A 557 0.69 2.20 13.42
CA THR A 557 2.06 2.66 13.14
C THR A 557 2.12 4.11 12.65
N PHE A 558 0.98 4.82 12.63
CA PHE A 558 0.86 6.18 12.08
C PHE A 558 1.37 6.31 10.63
N SER A 559 1.32 5.22 9.86
CA SER A 559 1.69 5.21 8.44
C SER A 559 0.77 6.12 7.62
N VAL A 560 -0.51 6.10 7.98
CA VAL A 560 -1.55 6.94 7.40
C VAL A 560 -2.58 7.24 8.50
N ARG A 561 -3.29 8.35 8.36
CA ARG A 561 -4.50 8.63 9.15
C ARG A 561 -5.74 8.30 8.34
N PRO A 562 -6.93 8.13 8.95
CA PRO A 562 -8.14 7.83 8.21
C PRO A 562 -8.42 8.82 7.07
N PHE A 563 -8.21 10.13 7.27
CA PHE A 563 -8.31 11.12 6.20
C PHE A 563 -7.38 10.85 5.01
N GLY A 564 -6.21 10.24 5.23
CA GLY A 564 -5.27 9.89 4.16
C GLY A 564 -5.74 8.73 3.27
N LEU A 565 -6.72 7.95 3.72
CA LEU A 565 -7.38 6.87 2.98
C LEU A 565 -8.61 7.37 2.19
N TRP A 566 -9.17 8.52 2.59
CA TRP A 566 -10.35 9.13 1.96
C TRP A 566 -10.24 9.29 0.44
N PRO A 567 -9.10 9.71 -0.15
CA PRO A 567 -8.97 9.82 -1.60
C PRO A 567 -9.28 8.53 -2.36
N CYS A 568 -9.04 7.36 -1.74
CA CYS A 568 -9.36 6.06 -2.32
C CYS A 568 -10.81 5.66 -2.04
N ALA A 569 -11.29 5.89 -0.81
CA ALA A 569 -12.66 5.56 -0.43
C ALA A 569 -13.69 6.23 -1.35
N ARG A 570 -13.48 7.51 -1.68
CA ARG A 570 -14.37 8.29 -2.56
C ARG A 570 -14.35 7.89 -4.04
N LEU A 571 -13.47 6.98 -4.46
CA LEU A 571 -13.49 6.41 -5.81
C LEU A 571 -14.58 5.34 -5.94
N HIS A 572 -14.91 4.69 -4.83
CA HIS A 572 -15.98 3.70 -4.78
C HIS A 572 -17.36 4.38 -4.78
N GLU A 573 -18.34 3.80 -5.47
CA GLU A 573 -19.71 4.35 -5.59
C GLU A 573 -20.36 4.62 -4.22
N ARG A 574 -20.05 3.75 -3.24
CA ARG A 574 -20.58 3.80 -1.88
C ARG A 574 -19.67 4.57 -0.93
N GLU A 575 -18.61 5.22 -1.39
CA GLU A 575 -17.62 5.91 -0.56
C GLU A 575 -16.99 4.97 0.49
N VAL A 576 -16.57 3.78 0.04
CA VAL A 576 -15.99 2.71 0.85
C VAL A 576 -14.53 2.52 0.46
N TYR A 577 -13.65 2.49 1.45
CA TYR A 577 -12.27 2.07 1.25
C TYR A 577 -12.21 0.56 1.04
N VAL A 578 -11.74 0.15 -0.14
CA VAL A 578 -11.68 -1.25 -0.57
C VAL A 578 -10.24 -1.74 -0.83
N GLY A 579 -9.26 -1.04 -0.27
CA GLY A 579 -7.82 -1.33 -0.39
C GLY A 579 -7.18 -0.60 -1.56
N THR A 580 -6.10 -1.19 -2.10
CA THR A 580 -5.38 -0.66 -3.26
C THR A 580 -6.33 -0.43 -4.44
N THR A 581 -6.40 0.82 -4.91
CA THR A 581 -7.30 1.22 -6.00
C THR A 581 -6.87 0.62 -7.33
N ASP A 582 -7.82 0.30 -8.22
CA ASP A 582 -7.54 -0.06 -9.61
C ASP A 582 -8.06 1.03 -10.57
N ALA A 583 -7.77 0.90 -11.87
CA ALA A 583 -8.29 1.84 -12.85
C ALA A 583 -9.82 1.80 -12.90
N SER A 584 -10.45 0.64 -12.66
CA SER A 584 -11.90 0.50 -12.66
C SER A 584 -12.58 1.48 -11.68
N GLN A 585 -11.98 1.70 -10.50
CA GLN A 585 -12.48 2.62 -9.48
C GLN A 585 -12.32 4.10 -9.86
N GLU A 586 -11.21 4.47 -10.51
CA GLU A 586 -11.03 5.84 -11.01
C GLU A 586 -12.08 6.19 -12.08
N HIS A 587 -12.32 5.25 -12.98
CA HIS A 587 -13.31 5.44 -14.05
C HIS A 587 -14.75 5.41 -13.53
N TRP A 588 -15.02 4.66 -12.46
CA TRP A 588 -16.28 4.76 -11.71
C TRP A 588 -16.55 6.16 -11.23
N ARG A 589 -15.55 6.82 -10.64
CA ARG A 589 -15.69 8.21 -10.20
C ARG A 589 -15.94 9.15 -11.37
N GLU A 590 -15.23 9.00 -12.49
CA GLU A 590 -15.45 9.84 -13.66
C GLU A 590 -16.82 9.61 -14.31
N PHE A 591 -17.24 8.35 -14.42
CA PHE A 591 -18.57 8.00 -14.91
C PHE A 591 -19.65 8.62 -14.02
N ASN A 592 -19.57 8.45 -12.69
CA ASN A 592 -20.51 9.05 -11.75
C ASN A 592 -20.48 10.58 -11.78
N ARG A 593 -19.32 11.19 -12.03
CA ARG A 593 -19.19 12.64 -12.19
C ARG A 593 -19.92 13.12 -13.46
N ILE A 594 -19.72 12.41 -14.57
CA ILE A 594 -20.38 12.70 -15.86
C ILE A 594 -21.88 12.49 -15.73
N ASP A 595 -22.32 11.35 -15.19
CA ASP A 595 -23.73 11.02 -15.00
C ASP A 595 -24.42 12.04 -14.08
N ARG A 596 -23.81 12.38 -12.93
CA ARG A 596 -24.33 13.46 -12.07
C ARG A 596 -24.39 14.81 -12.78
N ALA A 597 -23.39 15.15 -13.60
CA ALA A 597 -23.39 16.40 -14.37
C ALA A 597 -24.50 16.42 -15.44
N LEU A 598 -24.74 15.29 -16.12
CA LEU A 598 -25.83 15.12 -17.08
C LEU A 598 -27.20 15.17 -16.39
N MET A 599 -27.33 14.50 -15.25
CA MET A 599 -28.55 14.49 -14.43
C MET A 599 -28.81 15.84 -13.76
N LEU A 600 -27.78 16.64 -13.44
CA LEU A 600 -27.93 18.00 -12.92
C LEU A 600 -28.70 18.89 -13.91
N ASN A 601 -28.45 18.77 -15.21
CA ASN A 601 -29.21 19.49 -16.23
C ASN A 601 -30.67 19.04 -16.26
N PHE A 602 -30.92 17.73 -16.17
CA PHE A 602 -32.27 17.17 -16.07
C PHE A 602 -33.02 17.63 -14.80
N PHE A 603 -32.38 17.62 -13.64
CA PHE A 603 -32.98 18.09 -12.39
C PHE A 603 -33.20 19.60 -12.38
N ASN A 604 -32.32 20.38 -13.00
CA ASN A 604 -32.52 21.82 -13.19
C ASN A 604 -33.71 22.09 -14.13
N ASP A 605 -33.87 21.31 -15.20
CA ASP A 605 -35.04 21.37 -16.08
C ASP A 605 -36.34 20.96 -15.38
N ILE A 606 -36.32 19.94 -14.52
CA ILE A 606 -37.49 19.58 -13.71
C ILE A 606 -37.83 20.69 -12.71
N ARG A 607 -36.83 21.27 -12.03
CA ARG A 607 -37.06 22.41 -11.12
C ARG A 607 -37.64 23.62 -11.85
N LYS A 608 -37.14 23.90 -13.06
CA LYS A 608 -37.66 24.97 -13.93
C LYS A 608 -39.09 24.69 -14.37
N LYS A 609 -39.40 23.49 -14.87
CA LYS A 609 -40.78 23.08 -15.21
C LYS A 609 -41.73 23.13 -14.02
N LYS A 610 -41.27 22.74 -12.82
CA LYS A 610 -42.06 22.86 -11.59
C LYS A 610 -42.33 24.32 -11.23
N ALA A 611 -41.33 25.20 -11.35
CA ALA A 611 -41.49 26.64 -11.14
C ALA A 611 -42.46 27.27 -12.16
N ASP A 612 -42.36 26.89 -13.43
CA ASP A 612 -43.25 27.36 -14.51
C ASP A 612 -44.70 26.87 -14.32
N LEU A 613 -44.89 25.65 -13.80
CA LEU A 613 -46.21 25.12 -13.46
C LEU A 613 -46.83 25.84 -12.26
N LEU A 614 -46.04 26.14 -11.24
CA LEU A 614 -46.50 26.91 -10.07
C LEU A 614 -46.83 28.36 -10.45
N ALA A 615 -46.04 28.98 -11.32
CA ALA A 615 -46.28 30.34 -11.83
C ALA A 615 -47.51 30.45 -12.75
N LYS A 616 -48.02 29.33 -13.29
CA LYS A 616 -49.27 29.27 -14.06
C LYS A 616 -50.50 29.01 -13.20
N GLN A 617 -50.32 28.67 -11.91
CA GLN A 617 -51.40 28.42 -10.96
C GLN A 617 -51.68 29.63 -10.05
N THR A 618 -50.77 30.60 -10.01
CA THR A 618 -50.97 31.97 -9.50
C THR A 618 -51.36 32.89 -10.64
#